data_AF-F4BKZ7-F1
#
_entry.id   AF-F4BKZ7-F1
#
_cell.length_a   1.000
_cell.length_b   1.000
_cell.length_c   1.000
_cell.angle_alpha   90.00
_cell.angle_beta   90.00
_cell.angle_gamma   90.00
#
_symmetry.space_group_name_H-M   'P 1'
#
loop_
_entity.id
_entity.type
_entity.pdbx_description
1 polymer ?
#
loop_
_entity_poly.entity_id
_entity_poly.type
_entity_poly.pdbx_seq_one_letter_code
_entity_poly.pdbx_strand_id
1 'polypeptide(L)'
;MNEEVIENKKFPWGAMIVYIVIFLSGIFFTTFTIEVIPLEGFEEVEPFSIMSTLVGGIIGAIGGLIILGIQYVFTKFPTQWISKEKKVYKYDIWSALFYSSAIGIVINLLVQEFSIQDNLTIALLVDVITTGLFLFFYFSGEEKEAHVKKSITIVQIAWLAIEIIFTVISIMLLSNLGI
;
A
#
# COMPACT_ATOMS: atom_id res chain seq x y z
N MET A 1 3.09 34.75 15.97
CA MET A 1 4.55 34.55 15.88
C MET A 1 4.71 33.14 15.35
N ASN A 2 4.93 32.98 14.04
CA ASN A 2 5.03 31.67 13.41
C ASN A 2 6.38 31.08 13.78
N GLU A 3 6.40 30.18 14.74
CA GLU A 3 7.56 29.32 14.94
C GLU A 3 7.76 28.53 13.65
N GLU A 4 8.86 28.82 12.96
CA GLU A 4 9.32 27.99 11.85
C GLU A 4 9.58 26.60 12.42
N VAL A 5 8.61 25.70 12.24
CA VAL A 5 8.77 24.27 12.53
C VAL A 5 10.02 23.82 11.78
N ILE A 6 11.07 23.54 12.56
CA ILE A 6 12.38 23.13 12.11
C ILE A 6 12.20 21.79 11.39
N GLU A 7 12.26 21.81 10.06
CA GLU A 7 12.22 20.63 9.19
C GLU A 7 13.52 19.81 9.39
N ASN A 8 13.61 19.06 10.50
CA ASN A 8 14.71 18.12 10.73
C ASN A 8 14.28 16.66 10.64
N LYS A 9 13.05 16.40 10.18
CA LYS A 9 12.58 15.02 9.95
C LYS A 9 13.25 14.46 8.70
N LYS A 10 13.87 13.29 8.82
CA LYS A 10 14.49 12.56 7.71
C LYS A 10 13.49 11.62 7.05
N PHE A 11 13.84 11.15 5.86
CA PHE A 11 13.06 10.13 5.16
C PHE A 11 12.88 8.88 6.04
N PRO A 12 11.68 8.27 6.09
CA PRO A 12 11.36 7.16 6.99
C PRO A 12 11.91 5.82 6.46
N TRP A 13 13.24 5.68 6.46
CA TRP A 13 13.93 4.47 5.98
C TRP A 13 13.46 3.19 6.67
N GLY A 14 13.17 3.25 7.98
CA GLY A 14 12.64 2.11 8.73
C GLY A 14 11.31 1.61 8.17
N ALA A 15 10.36 2.52 7.89
CA ALA A 15 9.08 2.16 7.31
C ALA A 15 9.23 1.58 5.90
N MET A 16 10.13 2.16 5.08
CA MET A 16 10.42 1.64 3.75
C MET A 16 10.99 0.22 3.79
N ILE A 17 11.92 -0.06 4.71
CA ILE A 17 12.49 -1.41 4.90
C ILE A 17 11.39 -2.39 5.32
N VAL A 18 10.54 -2.01 6.27
CA VAL A 18 9.39 -2.84 6.69
C VAL A 18 8.49 -3.17 5.50
N TYR A 19 8.17 -2.18 4.67
CA TYR A 19 7.39 -2.38 3.45
C TYR A 19 8.07 -3.36 2.48
N ILE A 20 9.36 -3.15 2.16
CA ILE A 20 10.10 -4.03 1.24
C ILE A 20 10.17 -5.46 1.77
N VAL A 21 10.45 -5.64 3.05
CA VAL A 21 10.52 -6.96 3.68
C VAL A 21 9.16 -7.66 3.60
N ILE A 22 8.07 -6.99 3.99
CA ILE A 22 6.73 -7.58 3.94
C ILE A 22 6.32 -7.88 2.50
N PHE A 23 6.63 -7.00 1.55
CA PHE A 23 6.34 -7.20 0.14
C PHE A 23 7.06 -8.44 -0.42
N LEU A 24 8.36 -8.55 -0.18
CA LEU A 24 9.14 -9.72 -0.61
C LEU A 24 8.67 -11.00 0.09
N SER A 25 8.43 -10.94 1.40
CA SER A 25 7.86 -12.06 2.15
C SER A 25 6.51 -12.50 1.59
N GLY A 26 5.67 -11.55 1.17
CA GLY A 26 4.39 -11.85 0.52
C GLY A 26 4.55 -12.58 -0.81
N ILE A 27 5.47 -12.11 -1.68
CA ILE A 27 5.80 -12.81 -2.93
C ILE A 27 6.27 -14.23 -2.64
N PHE A 28 7.26 -14.39 -1.75
CA PHE A 28 7.76 -15.71 -1.38
C PHE A 28 6.67 -16.61 -0.81
N PHE A 29 5.82 -16.08 0.08
CA PHE A 29 4.69 -16.82 0.62
C PHE A 29 3.80 -17.34 -0.50
N THR A 30 3.34 -16.45 -1.40
CA THR A 30 2.45 -16.87 -2.51
C THR A 30 3.10 -17.88 -3.44
N THR A 31 4.39 -17.74 -3.75
CA THR A 31 5.10 -18.70 -4.61
C THR A 31 5.20 -20.07 -3.93
N PHE A 32 5.47 -20.14 -2.63
CA PHE A 32 5.66 -21.41 -1.93
C PHE A 32 4.38 -22.05 -1.39
N THR A 33 3.25 -21.32 -1.29
CA THR A 33 1.97 -21.88 -0.83
C THR A 33 1.00 -22.21 -1.95
N ILE A 34 1.00 -21.46 -3.05
CA ILE A 34 0.09 -21.69 -4.20
C ILE A 34 0.64 -22.78 -5.13
N GLU A 35 1.97 -22.87 -5.27
CA GLU A 35 2.61 -24.07 -5.80
C GLU A 35 2.78 -25.05 -4.65
N VAL A 36 1.85 -26.01 -4.53
CA VAL A 36 2.07 -27.19 -3.70
C VAL A 36 3.25 -27.95 -4.30
N ILE A 37 4.48 -27.55 -3.96
CA ILE A 37 5.64 -28.42 -4.08
C ILE A 37 5.39 -29.47 -2.99
N PRO A 38 5.02 -30.73 -3.32
CA PRO A 38 4.95 -31.77 -2.31
C PRO A 38 6.28 -31.78 -1.56
N LEU A 39 6.29 -32.04 -0.26
CA LEU A 39 7.51 -32.03 0.56
C LEU A 39 8.64 -32.96 0.03
N GLU A 40 8.32 -33.84 -0.93
CA GLU A 40 9.25 -34.67 -1.70
C GLU A 40 9.94 -33.93 -2.88
N GLY A 41 9.44 -32.78 -3.32
CA GLY A 41 9.93 -31.98 -4.45
C GLY A 41 10.91 -30.85 -4.09
N PHE A 42 11.25 -30.69 -2.80
CA PHE A 42 12.31 -29.75 -2.40
C PHE A 42 13.71 -30.18 -2.86
N GLU A 43 13.90 -31.45 -3.24
CA GLU A 43 15.15 -31.94 -3.84
C GLU A 43 15.32 -31.54 -5.32
N GLU A 44 14.25 -31.12 -6.01
CA GLU A 44 14.25 -30.75 -7.43
C GLU A 44 13.85 -29.29 -7.70
N VAL A 45 13.90 -28.41 -6.70
CA VAL A 45 13.74 -26.98 -6.99
C VAL A 45 14.96 -26.51 -7.77
N GLU A 46 14.83 -26.45 -9.10
CA GLU A 46 15.92 -26.02 -9.96
C GLU A 46 16.44 -24.68 -9.46
N PRO A 47 17.77 -24.52 -9.28
CA PRO A 47 18.37 -23.25 -8.86
C PRO A 47 17.91 -22.04 -9.70
N PHE A 48 17.52 -22.30 -10.95
CA PHE A 48 16.94 -21.33 -11.86
C PHE A 48 15.56 -20.80 -11.41
N SER A 49 14.70 -21.63 -10.81
CA SER A 49 13.36 -21.26 -10.31
C SER A 49 13.43 -20.35 -9.06
N ILE A 50 14.36 -20.64 -8.15
CA ILE A 50 14.60 -19.79 -6.97
C ILE A 50 15.16 -18.44 -7.41
N MET A 51 16.08 -18.45 -8.38
CA MET A 51 16.69 -17.24 -8.91
C MET A 51 15.71 -16.39 -9.73
N SER A 52 14.82 -16.99 -10.51
CA SER A 52 13.77 -16.27 -11.24
C SER A 52 12.75 -15.63 -10.28
N THR A 53 12.37 -16.33 -9.21
CA THR A 53 11.50 -15.80 -8.14
C THR A 53 12.16 -14.62 -7.43
N LEU A 54 13.47 -14.73 -7.10
CA LEU A 54 14.23 -13.64 -6.51
C LEU A 54 14.29 -12.40 -7.43
N VAL A 55 14.63 -12.59 -8.70
CA VAL A 55 14.71 -11.48 -9.67
C VAL A 55 13.34 -10.86 -9.90
N GLY A 56 12.29 -11.67 -10.06
CA GLY A 56 10.91 -11.23 -10.18
C GLY A 56 10.45 -10.45 -8.94
N GLY A 57 10.81 -10.92 -7.75
CA GLY A 57 10.52 -10.23 -6.48
C GLY A 57 11.18 -8.86 -6.38
N ILE A 58 12.44 -8.73 -6.80
CA ILE A 58 13.15 -7.44 -6.82
C ILE A 58 12.49 -6.48 -7.82
N ILE A 59 12.19 -6.94 -9.04
CA ILE A 59 11.50 -6.12 -10.05
C ILE A 59 10.12 -5.69 -9.54
N GLY A 60 9.38 -6.61 -8.91
CA GLY A 60 8.10 -6.34 -8.27
C GLY A 60 8.23 -5.29 -7.17
N ALA A 61 9.26 -5.39 -6.33
CA ALA A 61 9.49 -4.42 -5.24
C ALA A 61 9.79 -3.02 -5.79
N ILE A 62 10.58 -2.92 -6.87
CA ILE A 62 10.81 -1.65 -7.58
C ILE A 62 9.49 -1.11 -8.13
N GLY A 63 8.69 -1.94 -8.78
CA GLY A 63 7.36 -1.57 -9.28
C GLY A 63 6.45 -1.06 -8.16
N GLY A 64 6.40 -1.76 -7.03
CA GLY A 64 5.64 -1.36 -5.85
C GLY A 64 6.09 0.00 -5.29
N LEU A 65 7.40 0.23 -5.19
CA LEU A 65 7.93 1.54 -4.77
C LEU A 65 7.58 2.67 -5.75
N ILE A 66 7.57 2.40 -7.06
CA ILE A 66 7.13 3.37 -8.08
C ILE A 66 5.65 3.71 -7.88
N ILE A 67 4.80 2.71 -7.66
CA ILE A 67 3.36 2.91 -7.40
C ILE A 67 3.17 3.75 -6.13
N LEU A 68 3.88 3.45 -5.04
CA LEU A 68 3.84 4.27 -3.83
C LEU A 68 4.33 5.72 -4.08
N GLY A 69 5.32 5.90 -4.95
CA GLY A 69 5.77 7.23 -5.37
C GLY A 69 4.70 8.02 -6.13
N ILE A 70 3.93 7.34 -6.98
CA ILE A 70 2.77 7.93 -7.65
C ILE A 70 1.70 8.29 -6.60
N GLN A 71 1.32 7.37 -5.72
CA GLN A 71 0.34 7.63 -4.64
C GLN A 71 0.77 8.79 -3.75
N TYR A 72 2.06 8.91 -3.44
CA TYR A 72 2.62 10.03 -2.69
C TYR A 72 2.37 11.36 -3.41
N VAL A 73 2.64 11.44 -4.72
CA VAL A 73 2.39 12.64 -5.54
C VAL A 73 0.90 13.00 -5.52
N PHE A 74 0.03 12.01 -5.75
CA PHE A 74 -1.43 12.17 -5.77
C PHE A 74 -2.04 12.44 -4.39
N THR A 75 -1.34 12.14 -3.31
CA THR A 75 -1.75 12.55 -1.97
C THR A 75 -1.27 13.97 -1.65
N LYS A 76 0.02 14.23 -1.90
CA LYS A 76 0.69 15.45 -1.50
C LYS A 76 0.15 16.68 -2.22
N PHE A 77 0.12 16.68 -3.55
CA PHE A 77 -0.19 17.88 -4.31
C PHE A 77 -1.65 18.33 -4.13
N PRO A 78 -2.65 17.43 -4.18
CA PRO A 78 -4.03 17.82 -3.86
C PRO A 78 -4.17 18.32 -2.42
N THR A 79 -3.47 17.70 -1.46
CA THR A 79 -3.49 18.18 -0.07
C THR A 79 -2.92 19.59 0.06
N GLN A 80 -1.79 19.89 -0.61
CA GLN A 80 -1.20 21.24 -0.65
C GLN A 80 -2.15 22.24 -1.29
N TRP A 81 -2.81 21.86 -2.38
CA TRP A 81 -3.76 22.73 -3.08
C TRP A 81 -4.98 23.08 -2.21
N ILE A 82 -5.57 22.09 -1.53
CA ILE A 82 -6.76 22.29 -0.68
C ILE A 82 -6.41 23.04 0.60
N SER A 83 -5.30 22.67 1.27
CA SER A 83 -4.85 23.34 2.51
C SER A 83 -4.30 24.74 2.28
N LYS A 84 -3.87 25.05 1.05
CA LYS A 84 -3.08 26.25 0.70
C LYS A 84 -1.72 26.32 1.42
N GLU A 85 -1.28 25.22 2.02
CA GLU A 85 0.00 25.12 2.72
C GLU A 85 1.10 24.52 1.85
N LYS A 86 2.30 25.07 1.98
CA LYS A 86 3.49 24.49 1.35
C LYS A 86 3.98 23.26 2.12
N LYS A 87 3.81 23.24 3.44
CA LYS A 87 4.24 22.16 4.33
C LYS A 87 3.06 21.21 4.61
N VAL A 88 3.04 20.06 3.95
CA VAL A 88 2.07 18.98 4.21
C VAL A 88 2.71 17.73 4.80
N TYR A 89 3.82 17.91 5.52
CA TYR A 89 4.50 16.84 6.26
C TYR A 89 4.90 15.66 5.36
N LYS A 90 5.70 15.93 4.32
CA LYS A 90 6.06 14.97 3.26
C LYS A 90 6.53 13.60 3.77
N TYR A 91 7.31 13.57 4.85
CA TYR A 91 7.85 12.32 5.40
C TYR A 91 6.82 11.54 6.21
N ASP A 92 5.78 12.21 6.74
CA ASP A 92 4.65 11.54 7.37
C ASP A 92 3.75 10.89 6.32
N ILE A 93 3.59 11.51 5.14
CA ILE A 93 2.90 10.87 4.00
C ILE A 93 3.65 9.59 3.59
N TRP A 94 4.98 9.67 3.42
CA TRP A 94 5.78 8.50 3.09
C TRP A 94 5.68 7.40 4.15
N SER A 95 5.80 7.77 5.43
CA SER A 95 5.70 6.80 6.52
C SER A 95 4.32 6.14 6.55
N ALA A 96 3.26 6.92 6.33
CA ALA A 96 1.90 6.42 6.27
C ALA A 96 1.72 5.43 5.12
N LEU A 97 2.16 5.78 3.90
CA LEU A 97 2.10 4.89 2.74
C LEU A 97 2.82 3.58 3.01
N PHE A 98 4.06 3.62 3.51
CA PHE A 98 4.82 2.39 3.74
C PHE A 98 4.14 1.47 4.75
N TYR A 99 3.68 2.00 5.89
CA TYR A 99 3.03 1.17 6.90
C TYR A 99 1.64 0.69 6.48
N SER A 100 0.81 1.56 5.89
CA SER A 100 -0.53 1.17 5.44
C SER A 100 -0.46 0.14 4.33
N SER A 101 0.43 0.30 3.36
CA SER A 101 0.60 -0.66 2.26
C SER A 101 1.22 -1.97 2.74
N ALA A 102 2.17 -1.94 3.68
CA ALA A 102 2.72 -3.16 4.26
C ALA A 102 1.63 -3.98 4.98
N ILE A 103 0.81 -3.32 5.81
CA ILE A 103 -0.31 -4.01 6.48
C ILE A 103 -1.36 -4.45 5.45
N GLY A 104 -1.63 -3.64 4.42
CA GLY A 104 -2.52 -3.98 3.32
C GLY A 104 -2.09 -5.26 2.59
N ILE A 105 -0.79 -5.46 2.36
CA ILE A 105 -0.25 -6.71 1.80
C ILE A 105 -0.59 -7.89 2.71
N VAL A 106 -0.33 -7.77 4.02
CA VAL A 106 -0.64 -8.85 4.99
C VAL A 106 -2.14 -9.17 5.00
N ILE A 107 -3.00 -8.16 5.00
CA ILE A 107 -4.45 -8.35 4.96
C ILE A 107 -4.87 -9.06 3.66
N ASN A 108 -4.33 -8.65 2.51
CA ASN A 108 -4.65 -9.29 1.23
C ASN A 108 -4.19 -10.75 1.19
N LEU A 109 -3.02 -11.07 1.75
CA LEU A 109 -2.56 -12.46 1.87
C LEU A 109 -3.50 -13.30 2.75
N LEU A 110 -4.01 -12.75 3.86
CA LEU A 110 -5.00 -13.43 4.69
C LEU A 110 -6.32 -13.65 3.94
N VAL A 111 -6.81 -12.62 3.23
CA VAL A 111 -8.02 -12.70 2.41
C VAL A 111 -7.89 -13.75 1.31
N GLN A 112 -6.71 -13.85 0.69
CA GLN A 112 -6.37 -14.87 -0.28
C GLN A 112 -6.34 -16.28 0.33
N GLU A 113 -5.71 -16.45 1.50
CA GLU A 113 -5.63 -17.74 2.20
C GLU A 113 -7.03 -18.28 2.56
N PHE A 114 -7.95 -17.41 2.95
CA PHE A 114 -9.34 -17.79 3.23
C PHE A 114 -10.21 -17.97 1.97
N SER A 115 -9.65 -17.79 0.76
CA SER A 115 -10.36 -17.89 -0.52
C SER A 115 -11.59 -16.97 -0.59
N ILE A 116 -11.50 -15.77 0.01
CA ILE A 116 -12.58 -14.77 0.04
C ILE A 116 -12.23 -13.49 -0.73
N GLN A 117 -11.17 -13.52 -1.53
CA GLN A 117 -10.67 -12.39 -2.32
C GLN A 117 -11.67 -11.87 -3.35
N ASP A 118 -12.51 -12.74 -3.92
CA ASP A 118 -13.50 -12.36 -4.93
C ASP A 118 -14.77 -11.75 -4.32
N ASN A 119 -14.87 -11.72 -2.98
CA ASN A 119 -16.00 -11.12 -2.31
C ASN A 119 -15.85 -9.60 -2.32
N LEU A 120 -16.71 -8.93 -3.09
CA LEU A 120 -16.78 -7.46 -3.17
C LEU A 120 -16.83 -6.81 -1.78
N THR A 121 -17.58 -7.38 -0.83
CA THR A 121 -17.69 -6.80 0.51
C THR A 121 -16.35 -6.84 1.25
N ILE A 122 -15.59 -7.92 1.08
CA ILE A 122 -14.26 -8.06 1.68
C ILE A 122 -13.28 -7.10 1.00
N ALA A 123 -13.28 -7.02 -0.33
CA ALA A 123 -12.43 -6.08 -1.06
C ALA A 123 -12.66 -4.63 -0.60
N LEU A 124 -13.92 -4.19 -0.52
CA LEU A 124 -14.28 -2.85 -0.04
C LEU A 124 -13.86 -2.63 1.43
N LEU A 125 -13.96 -3.66 2.27
CA LEU A 125 -13.50 -3.58 3.66
C LEU A 125 -11.98 -3.38 3.74
N VAL A 126 -11.21 -4.10 2.91
CA VAL A 126 -9.75 -3.94 2.83
C VAL A 126 -9.37 -2.53 2.41
N ASP A 127 -10.05 -1.94 1.43
CA ASP A 127 -9.80 -0.57 0.95
C ASP A 127 -10.07 0.46 2.07
N VAL A 128 -11.19 0.31 2.78
CA VAL A 128 -11.57 1.18 3.92
C VAL A 128 -10.54 1.06 5.04
N ILE A 129 -10.13 -0.16 5.40
CA ILE A 129 -9.14 -0.40 6.45
C ILE A 129 -7.79 0.22 6.05
N THR A 130 -7.34 0.00 4.81
CA THR A 130 -6.05 0.50 4.33
C THR A 130 -6.02 2.03 4.31
N THR A 131 -7.11 2.66 3.87
CA THR A 131 -7.27 4.13 3.92
C THR A 131 -7.29 4.64 5.36
N GLY A 132 -7.99 3.94 6.26
CA GLY A 132 -8.03 4.27 7.69
C GLY A 132 -6.64 4.17 8.34
N LEU A 133 -5.88 3.13 8.01
CA LEU A 133 -4.50 2.94 8.47
C LEU A 133 -3.59 4.05 7.96
N PHE A 134 -3.73 4.43 6.68
CA PHE A 134 -2.99 5.56 6.13
C PHE A 134 -3.23 6.84 6.96
N LEU A 135 -4.49 7.19 7.20
CA LEU A 135 -4.83 8.37 8.00
C LEU A 135 -4.32 8.26 9.45
N PHE A 136 -4.43 7.08 10.05
CA PHE A 136 -3.92 6.81 11.39
C PHE A 136 -2.41 7.08 11.48
N PHE A 137 -1.60 6.48 10.59
CA PHE A 137 -0.14 6.68 10.59
C PHE A 137 0.26 8.11 10.21
N TYR A 138 -0.50 8.75 9.30
CA TYR A 138 -0.26 10.14 8.98
C TYR A 138 -0.49 11.02 10.20
N PHE A 139 -1.56 10.79 10.98
CA PHE A 139 -1.86 11.60 12.18
C PHE A 139 -1.01 11.25 13.39
N SER A 140 -0.44 10.05 13.49
CA SER A 140 0.44 9.64 14.59
C SER A 140 1.84 10.26 14.53
N GLY A 141 2.18 10.95 13.44
CA GLY A 141 3.44 11.65 13.27
C GLY A 141 3.51 12.96 14.05
N GLU A 142 3.98 14.02 13.39
CA GLU A 142 4.02 15.35 14.01
C GLU A 142 2.63 15.92 14.24
N GLU A 143 2.49 16.84 15.21
CA GLU A 143 1.26 17.59 15.37
C GLU A 143 1.04 18.48 14.13
N LYS A 144 -0.11 18.29 13.50
CA LYS A 144 -0.47 18.95 12.24
C LYS A 144 -1.59 19.92 12.47
N GLU A 145 -1.54 21.03 11.76
CA GLU A 145 -2.61 22.00 11.76
C GLU A 145 -3.93 21.36 11.33
N ALA A 146 -5.02 21.77 11.99
CA ALA A 146 -6.34 21.17 11.78
C ALA A 146 -6.80 21.25 10.33
N HIS A 147 -6.43 22.32 9.62
CA HIS A 147 -6.80 22.50 8.22
C HIS A 147 -6.03 21.55 7.29
N VAL A 148 -4.75 21.23 7.56
CA VAL A 148 -3.98 20.20 6.82
C VAL A 148 -4.56 18.82 7.06
N LYS A 149 -4.92 18.50 8.32
CA LYS A 149 -5.59 17.23 8.66
C LYS A 149 -6.90 17.05 7.90
N LYS A 150 -7.71 18.11 7.80
CA LYS A 150 -8.95 18.09 7.01
C LYS A 150 -8.67 17.88 5.53
N SER A 151 -7.71 18.61 4.95
CA SER A 151 -7.37 18.49 3.53
C SER A 151 -6.93 17.09 3.15
N ILE A 152 -6.01 16.48 3.91
CA ILE A 152 -5.57 15.12 3.58
C ILE A 152 -6.69 14.10 3.75
N THR A 153 -7.56 14.28 4.75
CA THR A 153 -8.72 13.41 4.94
C THR A 153 -9.66 13.46 3.74
N ILE A 154 -9.92 14.67 3.22
CA ILE A 154 -10.73 14.85 2.00
C ILE A 154 -10.08 14.13 0.81
N VAL A 155 -8.77 14.29 0.62
CA VAL A 155 -8.04 13.62 -0.46
C VAL A 155 -8.13 12.10 -0.35
N GLN A 156 -7.94 11.55 0.85
CA GLN A 156 -8.00 10.10 1.08
C GLN A 156 -9.41 9.54 0.90
N ILE A 157 -10.46 10.25 1.35
CA ILE A 157 -11.84 9.85 1.10
C ILE A 157 -12.17 9.89 -0.40
N ALA A 158 -11.70 10.91 -1.12
CA ALA A 158 -11.88 10.99 -2.57
C ALA A 158 -11.17 9.84 -3.29
N TRP A 159 -9.97 9.49 -2.83
CA TRP A 159 -9.21 8.36 -3.37
C TRP A 159 -9.91 7.03 -3.12
N LEU A 160 -10.37 6.79 -1.89
CA LEU A 160 -11.18 5.62 -1.54
C LEU A 160 -12.43 5.52 -2.41
N ALA A 161 -13.14 6.62 -2.64
CA ALA A 161 -14.32 6.62 -3.50
C ALA A 161 -13.98 6.22 -4.95
N ILE A 162 -12.85 6.70 -5.48
CA ILE A 162 -12.36 6.33 -6.81
C ILE A 162 -11.99 4.84 -6.86
N GLU A 163 -11.26 4.34 -5.85
CA GLU A 163 -10.89 2.92 -5.75
C GLU A 163 -12.13 2.03 -5.73
N ILE A 164 -13.13 2.36 -4.91
CA ILE A 164 -14.41 1.64 -4.86
C ILE A 164 -15.09 1.58 -6.24
N ILE A 165 -15.13 2.71 -6.96
CA ILE A 165 -15.72 2.76 -8.31
C ILE A 165 -14.95 1.85 -9.27
N PHE A 166 -13.61 1.90 -9.25
CA PHE A 166 -12.79 1.04 -10.08
C PHE A 166 -12.97 -0.45 -9.74
N THR A 167 -13.03 -0.80 -8.47
CA THR A 167 -13.27 -2.17 -8.00
C THR A 167 -14.60 -2.70 -8.52
N VAL A 168 -15.68 -1.91 -8.38
CA VAL A 168 -17.01 -2.29 -8.88
C VAL A 168 -17.01 -2.44 -10.41
N ILE A 169 -16.44 -1.48 -11.14
CA ILE A 169 -16.38 -1.54 -12.61
C ILE A 169 -15.58 -2.77 -13.06
N SER A 170 -14.47 -3.08 -12.40
CA SER A 170 -13.61 -4.20 -12.77
C SER A 170 -14.34 -5.53 -12.60
N ILE A 171 -15.05 -5.71 -11.48
CA ILE A 171 -15.87 -6.91 -11.24
C ILE A 171 -17.00 -7.03 -12.25
N MET A 172 -17.70 -5.93 -12.56
CA MET A 172 -18.76 -5.94 -13.58
C MET A 172 -18.22 -6.27 -14.98
N LEU A 173 -17.03 -5.78 -15.32
CA LEU A 173 -16.41 -6.02 -16.62
C LEU A 173 -15.95 -7.48 -16.75
N LEU A 174 -15.33 -8.05 -15.72
CA LEU A 174 -14.96 -9.47 -15.69
C LEU A 174 -16.19 -10.37 -15.80
N SER A 175 -17.23 -10.10 -15.00
CA SER A 175 -18.50 -10.83 -15.07
C SER A 175 -19.16 -10.76 -16.45
N ASN A 176 -19.08 -9.63 -17.16
CA ASN A 176 -19.63 -9.49 -18.51
C ASN A 176 -18.79 -10.18 -19.58
N LEU A 177 -17.49 -10.39 -19.35
CA LEU A 177 -16.60 -11.13 -20.24
C LEU A 177 -16.67 -12.65 -20.02
N GLY A 178 -17.40 -13.11 -19.01
CA GLY A 178 -17.51 -14.54 -18.66
C GLY A 178 -16.21 -15.11 -18.10
N ILE A 179 -15.37 -14.26 -17.50
CA ILE A 179 -14.11 -14.61 -16.84
C ILE A 179 -14.24 -14.29 -15.35
#